data_AF-Q2K648-F1
#
_entry.id   AF-Q2K648-F1
#
_cell.length_a   1.000
_cell.length_b   1.000
_cell.length_c   1.000
_cell.angle_alpha   90.00
_cell.angle_beta   90.00
_cell.angle_gamma   90.00
#
_symmetry.space_group_name_H-M   'P 1'
#
loop_
_entity.id
_entity.type
_entity.pdbx_description
1 polymer ?
#
loop_
_entity_poly.entity_id
_entity_poly.type
_entity_poly.pdbx_seq_one_letter_code
_entity_poly.pdbx_strand_id
1 'polypeptide(L)' 'MTEKEYFSLLSDEEIFERCTAISEELTQGKKIELDHLCARLGISVETALALATEHASRLHGRPMTFKIERRH' A
#
# COMPACT_ATOMS: atom_id res chain seq x y z
N MET A 1 -9.66 -21.38 4.56
CA MET A 1 -9.24 -20.01 4.19
C MET A 1 -7.80 -19.92 4.62
N THR A 2 -6.85 -19.85 3.68
CA THR A 2 -5.42 -19.80 4.00
C THR A 2 -5.08 -18.35 4.36
N GLU A 3 -4.92 -18.09 5.65
CA GLU A 3 -4.38 -16.83 6.16
C GLU A 3 -2.97 -16.67 5.57
N LYS A 4 -2.79 -15.71 4.67
CA LYS A 4 -1.46 -15.32 4.22
C LYS A 4 -0.82 -14.55 5.37
N GLU A 5 0.06 -15.20 6.12
CA GLU A 5 0.93 -14.53 7.09
C GLU A 5 1.91 -13.63 6.32
N TYR A 6 1.72 -12.32 6.42
CA TYR A 6 2.63 -11.34 5.86
C TYR A 6 3.72 -11.04 6.90
N PHE A 7 4.87 -11.70 6.77
CA PHE A 7 6.04 -11.39 7.58
C PHE A 7 6.63 -10.05 7.13
N SER A 8 6.30 -8.98 7.85
CA SER A 8 7.03 -7.72 7.74
C SER A 8 8.41 -7.88 8.40
N LEU A 9 9.46 -7.49 7.69
CA LEU A 9 10.81 -7.38 8.27
C LEU A 9 10.98 -6.13 9.14
N LEU A 10 9.99 -5.24 9.12
CA LEU A 10 9.96 -4.03 9.92
C LEU A 10 9.21 -4.29 11.23
N SER A 11 9.78 -3.81 12.33
CA SER A 11 9.13 -3.75 13.64
C SER A 11 7.90 -2.84 13.57
N ASP A 12 6.92 -3.01 14.47
CA ASP A 12 5.74 -2.11 14.53
C ASP A 12 6.13 -0.62 14.63
N GLU A 13 7.20 -0.31 15.36
CA GLU A 13 7.75 1.04 15.48
C GLU A 13 8.28 1.57 14.15
N GLU A 14 9.01 0.76 13.39
CA GLU A 14 9.54 1.12 12.07
C GLU A 14 8.41 1.27 11.04
N ILE A 15 7.36 0.45 11.14
CA ILE A 15 6.15 0.60 10.31
C ILE A 15 5.48 1.94 10.63
N PHE A 16 5.30 2.26 11.90
CA PHE A 16 4.66 3.50 12.32
C PHE A 16 5.47 4.74 11.90
N GLU A 17 6.80 4.71 12.07
CA GLU A 17 7.68 5.80 11.66
C GLU A 17 7.64 6.02 10.14
N ARG A 18 7.71 4.95 9.35
CA ARG A 18 7.63 5.05 7.88
C ARG A 18 6.26 5.56 7.43
N CYS A 19 5.18 5.09 8.04
CA CYS A 19 3.81 5.57 7.75
C CYS A 19 3.64 7.06 8.11
N THR A 20 4.22 7.49 9.22
CA THR A 20 4.20 8.89 9.66
C THR A 20 4.96 9.76 8.66
N ALA A 21 6.18 9.39 8.31
CA ALA A 21 6.99 10.12 7.32
C ALA A 21 6.28 10.23 5.96
N ILE A 22 5.69 9.13 5.47
CA ILE A 22 4.90 9.14 4.22
C ILE A 22 3.71 10.10 4.33
N SER A 23 2.99 10.08 5.45
CA SER A 23 1.82 10.95 5.68
C SER A 23 2.21 12.42 5.74
N GLU A 24 3.32 12.76 6.40
CA GLU A 24 3.85 14.12 6.44
C GLU A 24 4.27 14.62 5.06
N GLU A 25 4.99 13.80 4.29
CA GLU A 25 5.41 14.15 2.93
C GLU A 25 4.21 14.38 2.00
N LEU A 26 3.17 13.54 2.08
CA LEU A 26 1.93 13.73 1.33
C LEU A 26 1.19 15.01 1.77
N THR A 27 1.16 15.31 3.08
CA THR A 27 0.55 16.52 3.62
C THR A 27 1.29 17.79 3.21
N GLN A 28 2.61 17.71 3.03
CA GLN A 28 3.46 18.77 2.47
C GLN A 28 3.26 18.96 0.95
N GLY A 29 2.38 18.18 0.32
CA GLY A 29 2.11 18.25 -1.12
C GLY A 29 3.21 17.65 -1.98
N LYS A 30 4.13 16.87 -1.40
CA LYS A 30 5.12 16.13 -2.20
C LYS A 30 4.39 15.06 -2.98
N LYS A 31 4.57 15.06 -4.30
CA LYS A 31 4.18 13.93 -5.13
C LYS A 31 5.18 12.81 -4.92
N ILE A 32 4.72 11.73 -4.30
CA ILE A 32 5.49 10.49 -4.17
C ILE A 32 4.87 9.50 -5.14
N GLU A 33 5.68 9.01 -6.08
CA GLU A 33 5.25 7.96 -7.00
C GLU A 33 4.97 6.67 -6.22
N LEU A 34 3.94 5.94 -6.66
CA LEU A 34 3.51 4.70 -6.00
C LEU A 34 4.64 3.67 -5.93
N ASP A 35 5.47 3.59 -6.97
CA ASP A 35 6.63 2.69 -7.03
C ASP A 35 7.62 2.97 -5.88
N HIS A 36 7.90 4.24 -5.61
CA HIS A 36 8.81 4.65 -4.55
C HIS A 36 8.24 4.35 -3.14
N LEU A 37 6.92 4.49 -2.96
CA LEU A 37 6.23 4.09 -1.73
C LEU A 37 6.32 2.57 -1.53
N CYS A 38 6.09 1.79 -2.59
CA CYS A 38 6.17 0.34 -2.54
C CYS A 38 7.59 -0.13 -2.19
N ALA A 39 8.62 0.46 -2.80
CA ALA A 39 10.02 0.18 -2.47
C ALA A 39 10.35 0.51 -1.00
N ARG A 40 9.87 1.64 -0.48
CA ARG A 40 10.05 2.01 0.94
C ARG A 40 9.33 1.05 1.89
N LEU A 41 8.19 0.51 1.50
CA LEU A 41 7.45 -0.44 2.32
C LEU A 41 7.92 -1.89 2.11
N GLY A 42 8.88 -2.13 1.20
CA GLY A 42 9.36 -3.48 0.90
C GLY A 42 8.31 -4.37 0.25
N ILE A 43 7.31 -3.79 -0.42
CA ILE A 43 6.22 -4.51 -1.09
C ILE A 43 6.23 -4.25 -2.59
N SER A 44 5.66 -5.14 -3.38
CA SER A 44 5.42 -4.89 -4.80
C SER A 44 4.21 -3.97 -5.00
N VAL A 45 4.18 -3.26 -6.13
CA VAL A 45 3.02 -2.46 -6.56
C VAL A 45 1.76 -3.34 -6.66
N GLU A 46 1.90 -4.59 -7.11
CA GLU A 46 0.80 -5.55 -7.19
C GLU A 46 0.21 -5.86 -5.80
N THR A 47 1.06 -6.06 -4.79
CA THR A 47 0.63 -6.25 -3.40
C THR A 47 -0.06 -4.99 -2.85
N ALA A 48 0.52 -3.81 -3.08
CA ALA A 48 -0.09 -2.55 -2.65
C ALA A 48 -1.49 -2.36 -3.25
N LEU A 49 -1.67 -2.66 -4.54
CA LEU A 49 -2.96 -2.57 -5.23
C LEU A 49 -3.95 -3.62 -4.74
N ALA A 50 -3.51 -4.86 -4.46
CA ALA A 50 -4.37 -5.89 -3.88
C ALA A 50 -4.90 -5.48 -2.49
N LEU A 51 -4.03 -4.94 -1.63
CA LEU A 51 -4.40 -4.42 -0.31
C LEU A 51 -5.37 -3.24 -0.42
N ALA A 52 -5.11 -2.29 -1.33
CA ALA A 52 -6.01 -1.17 -1.59
C ALA A 52 -7.38 -1.65 -2.09
N THR A 53 -7.41 -2.69 -2.92
CA THR A 53 -8.64 -3.28 -3.46
C THR A 53 -9.47 -3.93 -2.37
N GLU A 54 -8.83 -4.69 -1.49
CA GLU A 54 -9.48 -5.31 -0.34
C GLU A 54 -10.04 -4.23 0.61
N HIS A 55 -9.24 -3.21 0.92
CA HIS A 55 -9.67 -2.11 1.78
C HIS A 55 -10.86 -1.35 1.17
N ALA A 56 -10.79 -0.99 -0.11
CA ALA A 56 -11.89 -0.32 -0.80
C ALA A 56 -13.15 -1.19 -0.85
N SER A 57 -13.00 -2.51 -1.04
CA SER A 57 -14.14 -3.43 -1.03
C SER A 57 -14.82 -3.47 0.34
N ARG A 58 -14.03 -3.47 1.42
CA ARG A 58 -14.55 -3.39 2.80
C ARG A 58 -15.25 -2.06 3.07
N LEU A 59 -14.64 -0.94 2.66
CA LEU A 59 -15.21 0.40 2.85
C LEU A 59 -16.54 0.57 2.11
N HIS A 60 -16.65 0.02 0.90
CA HIS A 60 -17.82 0.18 0.04
C HIS A 60 -18.85 -0.96 0.17
N GLY A 61 -18.57 -2.00 0.95
CA GLY A 61 -19.45 -3.15 1.13
C GLY A 61 -19.73 -3.96 -0.15
N ARG A 62 -18.86 -3.83 -1.17
CA ARG A 62 -18.99 -4.56 -2.45
C ARG A 62 -17.63 -4.87 -3.04
N PRO A 63 -17.47 -5.95 -3.82
CA PRO A 63 -16.23 -6.24 -4.52
C PRO A 63 -15.83 -5.07 -5.43
N MET A 64 -14.64 -4.53 -5.22
CA MET A 64 -14.00 -3.59 -6.15
C MET A 64 -12.96 -4.30 -7.00
N THR A 65 -12.77 -3.83 -8.23
CA THR A 65 -11.76 -4.35 -9.16
C THR A 65 -11.07 -3.18 -9.82
N PHE A 66 -9.74 -3.15 -9.75
CA PHE A 66 -8.92 -2.14 -10.40
C PHE A 66 -8.29 -2.78 -11.65
N LYS A 67 -8.45 -2.15 -12.81
CA LYS A 67 -7.73 -2.53 -14.03
C LYS A 67 -6.42 -1.77 -14.08
N ILE A 68 -5.30 -2.49 -14.05
CA ILE A 68 -3.98 -1.91 -14.29
C ILE A 68 -3.77 -1.91 -15.79
N GLU A 69 -4.00 -0.77 -16.45
CA GLU A 69 -3.54 -0.58 -17.83
C GLU A 69 -2.03 -0.36 -17.79
N ARG A 70 -1.25 -1.41 -18.07
CA ARG A 70 0.19 -1.26 -18.34
C ARG A 70 0.32 -0.47 -19.63
N ARG A 71 0.70 0.81 -19.56
CA ARG A 71 1.21 1.54 -20.72
C ARG A 71 2.57 0.93 -21.10
N HIS A 72 2.62 0.35 -22.30
CA HIS A 72 3.85 -0.06 -22.99
C HIS A 72 4.56 1.14 -23.60
#